data_AF-A0A849QPZ3-F1
#
_entry.id   AF-A0A849QPZ3-F1
#
_cell.length_a   1.000
_cell.length_b   1.000
_cell.length_c   1.000
_cell.angle_alpha   90.00
_cell.angle_beta   90.00
_cell.angle_gamma   90.00
#
_symmetry.space_group_name_H-M   'P 1'
#
loop_
_entity.id
_entity.type
_entity.pdbx_description
1 polymer ?
#
loop_
_entity_poly.entity_id
_entity_poly.type
_entity_poly.pdbx_seq_one_letter_code
_entity_poly.pdbx_strand_id
1 'polypeptide(L)'
;MTEEDLKKQAMQFRELVGDDLFWFTVSQNVMTMESDRQKFEQLALAILEYFDCDRCCKCCREMPIHLNDADLERIYPLDGAAVFDKMDENEVDNYLKTPCPYLDGDACTIYDARPTSCRMFPFVVIRPVPTLQLCPLGKRIFDSFKALARKYGKKDLKVEWEEGASEATVHDHKANAGKKAVYVALPIPVLEKFLKYLRAENR
;
A
#
# COMPACT_ATOMS: atom_id res chain seq x y z
N MET A 1 11.41 22.79 -18.87
CA MET A 1 10.59 23.67 -18.02
C MET A 1 11.28 23.78 -16.67
N THR A 2 11.56 25.01 -16.25
CA THR A 2 12.19 25.28 -14.96
C THR A 2 11.14 25.30 -13.84
N GLU A 3 11.57 25.20 -12.58
CA GLU A 3 10.68 25.31 -11.41
C GLU A 3 9.90 26.64 -11.41
N GLU A 4 10.53 27.70 -11.92
CA GLU A 4 9.93 29.03 -12.08
C GLU A 4 8.82 29.06 -13.14
N ASP A 5 8.98 28.31 -14.22
CA ASP A 5 7.95 28.18 -15.26
C ASP A 5 6.73 27.42 -14.72
N LEU A 6 6.96 26.38 -13.91
CA LEU A 6 5.90 25.59 -13.26
C LEU A 6 5.13 26.44 -12.23
N LYS A 7 5.82 27.28 -11.44
CA LYS A 7 5.17 28.21 -10.50
C LYS A 7 4.30 29.25 -11.22
N LYS A 8 4.76 29.77 -12.36
CA LYS A 8 3.97 30.69 -13.19
C LYS A 8 2.73 30.02 -13.77
N GLN A 9 2.86 28.79 -14.28
CA GLN A 9 1.71 28.01 -14.77
C GLN A 9 0.70 27.70 -13.67
N ALA A 10 1.17 27.34 -12.46
CA ALA A 10 0.29 27.10 -11.32
C ALA A 10 -0.46 28.36 -10.87
N MET A 11 0.20 29.52 -10.85
CA MET A 11 -0.47 30.80 -10.57
C MET A 11 -1.50 31.18 -11.64
N GLN A 12 -1.16 31.02 -12.92
CA GLN A 12 -2.09 31.26 -14.02
C GLN A 12 -3.31 30.33 -13.96
N PHE A 13 -3.09 29.05 -13.64
CA PHE A 13 -4.16 28.09 -13.46
C PHE A 13 -5.07 28.51 -12.29
N ARG A 14 -4.48 28.89 -11.14
CA ARG A 14 -5.21 29.40 -9.97
C ARG A 14 -6.06 30.63 -10.28
N GLU A 15 -5.52 31.59 -11.05
CA GLU A 15 -6.27 32.77 -11.50
C GLU A 15 -7.41 32.42 -12.46
N LEU A 16 -7.22 31.42 -13.32
CA LEU A 16 -8.21 30.97 -14.30
C LEU A 16 -9.40 30.25 -13.65
N VAL A 17 -9.15 29.40 -12.65
CA VAL A 17 -10.22 28.63 -12.00
C VAL A 17 -10.81 29.32 -10.76
N GLY A 18 -10.14 30.33 -10.21
CA GLY A 18 -10.54 30.99 -8.96
C GLY A 18 -10.13 30.18 -7.72
N ASP A 19 -9.75 30.88 -6.64
CA ASP A 19 -9.17 30.26 -5.44
C ASP A 19 -10.14 29.25 -4.80
N ASP A 20 -11.43 29.59 -4.72
CA ASP A 20 -12.45 28.71 -4.13
C ASP A 20 -12.67 27.43 -4.93
N LEU A 21 -12.69 27.49 -6.27
CA LEU A 21 -12.89 26.30 -7.10
C LEU A 21 -11.63 25.43 -7.14
N PHE A 22 -10.44 26.05 -7.09
CA PHE A 22 -9.17 25.34 -6.97
C PHE A 22 -9.11 24.59 -5.64
N TRP A 23 -9.34 25.28 -4.51
CA TRP A 23 -9.35 24.66 -3.18
C TRP A 23 -10.47 23.64 -3.04
N PHE A 24 -11.66 23.89 -3.61
CA PHE A 24 -12.76 22.93 -3.61
C PHE A 24 -12.39 21.67 -4.40
N THR A 25 -11.80 21.80 -5.59
CA THR A 25 -11.36 20.67 -6.42
C THR A 25 -10.23 19.89 -5.75
N VAL A 26 -9.23 20.59 -5.19
CA VAL A 26 -8.15 19.96 -4.42
C VAL A 26 -8.72 19.24 -3.19
N SER A 27 -9.63 19.87 -2.45
CA SER A 27 -10.27 19.27 -1.27
C SER A 27 -11.11 18.04 -1.65
N GLN A 28 -11.90 18.10 -2.73
CA GLN A 28 -12.66 16.95 -3.22
C GLN A 28 -11.74 15.80 -3.65
N ASN A 29 -10.63 16.11 -4.33
CA ASN A 29 -9.65 15.09 -4.72
C ASN A 29 -8.97 14.48 -3.48
N VAL A 30 -8.57 15.30 -2.50
CA VAL A 30 -7.98 14.83 -1.24
C VAL A 30 -8.97 13.96 -0.44
N MET A 31 -10.22 14.40 -0.28
CA MET A 31 -11.26 13.62 0.40
C MET A 31 -11.56 12.30 -0.30
N THR A 32 -11.60 12.30 -1.64
CA THR A 32 -11.81 11.07 -2.43
C THR A 32 -10.63 10.13 -2.25
N MET A 33 -9.39 10.64 -2.29
CA MET A 33 -8.18 9.85 -2.06
C MET A 33 -8.13 9.25 -0.64
N GLU A 34 -8.55 10.01 0.37
CA GLU A 34 -8.59 9.52 1.75
C GLU A 34 -9.67 8.45 1.95
N SER A 35 -10.86 8.66 1.39
CA SER A 35 -11.95 7.67 1.37
C SER A 35 -11.51 6.37 0.69
N ASP A 36 -10.86 6.48 -0.47
CA ASP A 36 -10.34 5.33 -1.22
C ASP A 36 -9.25 4.60 -0.44
N ARG A 37 -8.35 5.32 0.25
CA ARG A 37 -7.34 4.73 1.14
C ARG A 37 -8.00 3.94 2.27
N GLN A 38 -8.93 4.54 2.99
CA GLN A 38 -9.64 3.87 4.10
C GLN A 38 -10.36 2.61 3.61
N LYS A 39 -11.02 2.71 2.46
CA LYS A 39 -11.74 1.59 1.84
C LYS A 39 -10.78 0.49 1.39
N PHE A 40 -9.62 0.84 0.85
CA PHE A 40 -8.57 -0.12 0.51
C PHE A 40 -8.06 -0.87 1.75
N GLU A 41 -7.75 -0.15 2.84
CA GLU A 41 -7.30 -0.75 4.09
C GLU A 41 -8.34 -1.74 4.65
N GLN A 42 -9.61 -1.35 4.68
CA GLN A 42 -10.70 -2.23 5.12
C GLN A 42 -10.83 -3.49 4.27
N LEU A 43 -10.76 -3.36 2.95
CA LEU A 43 -10.84 -4.51 2.03
C LEU A 43 -9.62 -5.41 2.16
N ALA A 44 -8.42 -4.84 2.29
CA ALA A 44 -7.18 -5.59 2.48
C ALA A 44 -7.24 -6.44 3.76
N LEU A 45 -7.63 -5.84 4.88
CA LEU A 45 -7.77 -6.55 6.15
C LEU A 45 -8.84 -7.64 6.08
N ALA A 46 -10.02 -7.34 5.51
CA ALA A 46 -11.09 -8.32 5.37
C ALA A 46 -10.72 -9.49 4.44
N ILE A 47 -9.93 -9.26 3.39
CA ILE A 47 -9.42 -10.33 2.54
C ILE A 47 -8.40 -11.18 3.29
N LEU A 48 -7.53 -10.56 4.10
CA LEU A 48 -6.51 -11.26 4.87
C LEU A 48 -7.08 -12.19 5.96
N GLU A 49 -8.33 -12.02 6.38
CA GLU A 49 -9.01 -12.99 7.25
C GLU A 49 -9.10 -14.40 6.62
N TYR A 50 -8.95 -14.51 5.30
CA TYR A 50 -8.98 -15.79 4.57
C TYR A 50 -7.58 -16.37 4.27
N PHE A 51 -6.50 -15.72 4.72
CA PHE A 51 -5.13 -16.15 4.40
C PHE A 51 -4.17 -16.01 5.59
N ASP A 52 -3.41 -17.07 5.85
CA ASP A 52 -2.35 -17.04 6.87
C ASP A 52 -1.01 -16.55 6.31
N CYS A 53 -0.33 -15.72 7.08
CA CYS A 53 1.04 -15.29 6.81
C CYS A 53 2.05 -16.36 7.25
N ASP A 54 2.97 -16.73 6.35
CA ASP A 54 4.04 -17.71 6.64
C ASP A 54 5.12 -17.18 7.59
N ARG A 55 5.03 -15.91 8.01
CA ARG A 55 6.01 -15.21 8.84
C ARG A 55 7.45 -15.32 8.31
N CYS A 56 7.61 -15.31 6.98
CA CYS A 56 8.92 -15.40 6.32
C CYS A 56 9.83 -14.17 6.49
N CYS A 57 9.39 -13.14 7.22
CA CYS A 57 10.11 -11.89 7.50
C CYS A 57 10.63 -11.11 6.29
N LYS A 58 10.25 -11.48 5.06
CA LYS A 58 10.66 -10.76 3.85
C LYS A 58 10.23 -9.28 3.88
N CYS A 59 9.00 -9.00 4.28
CA CYS A 59 8.54 -7.62 4.43
C CYS A 59 9.32 -6.86 5.51
N CYS A 60 9.63 -7.49 6.64
CA CYS A 60 10.44 -6.88 7.71
C CYS A 60 11.86 -6.55 7.25
N ARG A 61 12.42 -7.29 6.29
CA ARG A 61 13.79 -7.09 5.80
C ARG A 61 13.88 -6.07 4.65
N GLU A 62 12.84 -5.96 3.83
CA GLU A 62 12.93 -5.30 2.53
C GLU A 62 11.95 -4.12 2.35
N MET A 63 10.90 -4.00 3.16
CA MET A 63 9.85 -3.01 2.92
C MET A 63 9.98 -1.79 3.84
N PRO A 64 9.83 -0.57 3.30
CA PRO A 64 9.62 0.61 4.12
C PRO A 64 8.28 0.51 4.85
N ILE A 65 8.26 0.89 6.13
CA ILE A 65 7.07 0.78 6.99
C ILE A 65 6.69 2.18 7.47
N HIS A 66 5.61 2.71 6.92
CA HIS A 66 4.97 3.95 7.40
C HIS A 66 4.20 3.69 8.70
N LEU A 67 4.29 4.64 9.64
CA LEU A 67 3.53 4.71 10.88
C LEU A 67 2.55 5.88 10.81
N ASN A 68 1.25 5.60 10.90
CA ASN A 68 0.27 6.66 11.14
C ASN A 68 0.15 6.99 12.65
N ASP A 69 -0.63 8.01 12.99
CA ASP A 69 -0.80 8.44 14.39
C ASP A 69 -1.32 7.30 15.29
N ALA A 70 -2.28 6.50 14.79
CA ALA A 70 -2.80 5.35 15.51
C ALA A 70 -1.76 4.22 15.67
N ASP A 71 -0.77 4.11 14.78
CA ASP A 71 0.36 3.20 14.93
C ASP A 71 1.28 3.68 16.04
N LEU A 72 1.58 4.98 16.08
CA LEU A 72 2.39 5.59 17.14
C LEU A 72 1.73 5.48 18.50
N GLU A 73 0.42 5.74 18.61
CA GLU A 73 -0.33 5.55 19.86
C GLU A 73 -0.28 4.10 20.39
N ARG A 74 -0.20 3.11 19.49
CA ARG A 74 -0.09 1.69 19.87
C ARG A 74 1.33 1.26 20.23
N ILE A 75 2.34 1.85 19.58
CA ILE A 75 3.75 1.46 19.75
C ILE A 75 4.40 2.22 20.91
N TYR A 76 4.03 3.48 21.12
CA TYR A 76 4.62 4.34 22.15
C TYR A 76 4.53 3.75 23.57
N PRO A 77 3.42 3.13 24.02
CA PRO A 77 3.37 2.47 25.33
C PRO A 77 4.35 1.30 25.49
N LEU A 78 4.81 0.71 24.38
CA LEU A 78 5.72 -0.43 24.37
C LEU A 78 7.19 -0.02 24.30
N ASP A 79 7.50 1.07 23.58
CA ASP A 79 8.87 1.46 23.23
C ASP A 79 9.26 2.86 23.73
N GLY A 80 8.30 3.64 24.23
CA GLY A 80 8.50 5.00 24.70
C GLY A 80 9.11 5.89 23.62
N ALA A 81 10.03 6.77 24.03
CA ALA A 81 10.72 7.67 23.11
C ALA A 81 11.69 6.96 22.15
N ALA A 82 12.06 5.70 22.41
CA ALA A 82 12.97 4.94 21.55
C ALA A 82 12.38 4.67 20.14
N VAL A 83 11.06 4.80 19.97
CA VAL A 83 10.40 4.70 18.66
C VAL A 83 10.93 5.74 17.68
N PHE A 84 11.31 6.93 18.17
CA PHE A 84 11.79 8.03 17.32
C PHE A 84 13.21 7.75 16.79
N ASP A 85 14.07 7.10 17.59
CA ASP A 85 15.41 6.68 17.14
C ASP A 85 15.35 5.60 16.03
N LYS A 86 14.19 4.95 15.89
CA LYS A 86 13.91 3.91 14.90
C LYS A 86 13.33 4.44 13.59
N MET A 87 13.01 5.74 13.53
CA MET A 87 12.51 6.40 12.32
C MET A 87 13.63 6.71 11.33
N ASP A 88 13.32 6.72 10.03
CA ASP A 88 14.24 7.13 8.98
C ASP A 88 14.21 8.66 8.82
N GLU A 89 15.31 9.32 9.19
CA GLU A 89 15.46 10.78 9.13
C GLU A 89 15.53 11.31 7.68
N ASN A 90 15.72 10.44 6.68
CA ASN A 90 15.75 10.85 5.27
C ASN A 90 14.36 10.92 4.64
N GLU A 91 13.33 10.42 5.33
CA GLU A 91 11.95 10.43 4.87
C GLU A 91 11.20 11.65 5.42
N VAL A 92 10.26 12.18 4.63
CA VAL A 92 9.46 13.35 5.02
C VAL A 92 8.35 12.97 6.02
N ASP A 93 7.86 11.73 5.91
CA ASP A 93 6.82 11.18 6.78
C ASP A 93 7.41 10.17 7.78
N ASN A 94 6.57 9.68 8.70
CA ASN A 94 6.96 8.76 9.78
C ASN A 94 7.23 7.33 9.25
N TYR A 95 8.37 7.12 8.61
CA TYR A 95 8.84 5.80 8.20
C TYR A 95 9.84 5.21 9.19
N LEU A 96 9.78 3.90 9.40
CA LEU A 96 10.84 3.17 10.10
C LEU A 96 12.04 2.93 9.19
N LYS A 97 13.23 2.86 9.80
CA LYS A 97 14.45 2.38 9.14
C LYS A 97 14.24 1.00 8.51
N THR A 98 14.91 0.76 7.39
CA THR A 98 14.93 -0.56 6.71
C THR A 98 16.34 -1.14 6.74
N PRO A 99 16.55 -2.41 7.18
CA PRO A 99 15.58 -3.37 7.70
C PRO A 99 14.84 -2.90 8.96
N CYS A 100 13.63 -3.44 9.18
CA CYS A 100 12.77 -3.03 10.28
C CYS A 100 13.49 -3.16 11.64
N PRO A 101 13.53 -2.09 12.46
CA PRO A 101 14.27 -2.09 13.73
C PRO A 101 13.60 -2.93 14.82
N TYR A 102 12.37 -3.41 14.59
CA TYR A 102 11.68 -4.35 15.47
C TYR A 102 11.86 -5.82 15.03
N LEU A 103 12.68 -6.08 14.02
CA LEU A 103 13.06 -7.43 13.62
C LEU A 103 14.23 -7.92 14.48
N ASP A 104 13.98 -8.94 15.29
CA ASP A 104 15.01 -9.64 16.06
C ASP A 104 15.13 -11.08 15.53
N GLY A 105 16.23 -11.35 14.80
CA GLY A 105 16.42 -12.60 14.07
C GLY A 105 15.33 -12.80 12.99
N ASP A 106 14.41 -13.72 13.25
CA ASP A 106 13.23 -14.03 12.43
C ASP A 106 11.90 -13.74 13.17
N ALA A 107 11.94 -12.95 14.25
CA ALA A 107 10.77 -12.58 15.04
C ALA A 107 10.56 -11.06 15.08
N CYS A 108 9.29 -10.64 15.12
CA CYS A 108 8.93 -9.24 15.34
C CYS A 108 8.69 -9.01 16.83
N THR A 109 9.43 -8.08 17.43
CA THR A 109 9.33 -7.77 18.86
C THR A 109 8.04 -7.05 19.25
N ILE A 110 7.32 -6.47 18.27
CA ILE A 110 6.03 -5.79 18.44
C ILE A 110 4.90 -6.47 17.66
N TYR A 111 4.94 -7.80 17.47
CA TYR A 111 4.02 -8.50 16.57
C TYR A 111 2.53 -8.19 16.82
N ASP A 112 2.11 -8.10 18.07
CA ASP A 112 0.71 -7.81 18.42
C ASP A 112 0.34 -6.33 18.25
N ALA A 113 1.32 -5.44 18.30
CA ALA A 113 1.19 -4.00 18.10
C ALA A 113 1.63 -3.52 16.71
N ARG A 114 1.78 -4.45 15.75
CA ARG A 114 2.23 -4.15 14.38
C ARG A 114 1.50 -2.94 13.76
N PRO A 115 2.22 -2.06 13.02
CA PRO A 115 1.63 -0.95 12.26
C PRO A 115 0.56 -1.41 11.28
N THR A 116 -0.35 -0.51 10.87
CA THR A 116 -1.37 -0.79 9.85
C THR A 116 -0.74 -1.35 8.57
N SER A 117 0.35 -0.73 8.10
CA SER A 117 1.15 -1.18 6.95
C SER A 117 1.56 -2.66 7.06
N CYS A 118 1.95 -3.12 8.26
CA CYS A 118 2.35 -4.51 8.50
C CYS A 118 1.15 -5.46 8.61
N ARG A 119 -0.01 -4.98 9.08
CA ARG A 119 -1.24 -5.79 9.19
C ARG A 119 -1.90 -6.04 7.85
N MET A 120 -1.82 -5.07 6.94
CA MET A 120 -2.42 -5.17 5.60
C MET A 120 -1.49 -5.78 4.55
N PHE A 121 -0.21 -6.01 4.85
CA PHE A 121 0.72 -6.65 3.92
C PHE A 121 0.21 -8.05 3.50
N PRO A 122 0.19 -8.40 2.19
CA PRO A 122 0.96 -7.82 1.08
C PRO A 122 0.21 -6.79 0.23
N PHE A 123 -0.89 -6.25 0.73
CA PHE A 123 -1.52 -5.09 0.12
C PHE A 123 -0.74 -3.83 0.51
N VAL A 124 -0.33 -3.05 -0.49
CA VAL A 124 0.46 -1.82 -0.30
C VAL A 124 -0.08 -0.72 -1.22
N VAL A 125 0.14 0.54 -0.85
CA VAL A 125 -0.22 1.69 -1.69
C VAL A 125 1.04 2.16 -2.41
N ILE A 126 1.02 2.15 -3.75
CA ILE A 126 2.11 2.67 -4.57
C ILE A 126 1.54 3.73 -5.49
N ARG A 127 1.93 4.99 -5.28
CA ARG A 127 1.50 6.16 -6.09
C ARG A 127 -0.02 6.21 -6.33
N PRO A 128 -0.76 6.82 -5.40
CA PRO A 128 -2.05 6.36 -4.82
C PRO A 128 -2.72 5.05 -5.29
N VAL A 129 -2.07 4.13 -6.01
CA VAL A 129 -2.71 2.93 -6.52
C VAL A 129 -2.72 1.85 -5.43
N PRO A 130 -3.90 1.29 -5.09
CA PRO A 130 -4.01 0.04 -4.37
C PRO A 130 -3.30 -1.09 -5.11
N THR A 131 -2.31 -1.73 -4.48
CA THR A 131 -1.50 -2.77 -5.11
C THR A 131 -1.35 -4.00 -4.22
N LEU A 132 -1.10 -5.14 -4.86
CA LEU A 132 -0.72 -6.39 -4.21
C LEU A 132 0.71 -6.73 -4.60
N GLN A 133 1.59 -6.85 -3.62
CA GLN A 133 2.95 -7.32 -3.83
C GLN A 133 2.99 -8.85 -3.93
N LEU A 134 3.62 -9.39 -4.97
CA LEU A 134 3.72 -10.83 -5.22
C LEU A 134 4.86 -11.50 -4.43
N CYS A 135 4.83 -11.33 -3.10
CA CYS A 135 5.56 -12.18 -2.16
C CYS A 135 4.90 -13.60 -2.07
N PRO A 136 5.42 -14.55 -1.29
CA PRO A 136 4.79 -15.87 -1.15
C PRO A 136 3.30 -15.81 -0.81
N LEU A 137 2.90 -14.98 0.16
CA LEU A 137 1.50 -14.75 0.52
C LEU A 137 0.72 -14.07 -0.61
N GLY A 138 1.28 -13.02 -1.22
CA GLY A 138 0.61 -12.29 -2.31
C GLY A 138 0.36 -13.16 -3.54
N LYS A 139 1.28 -14.09 -3.85
CA LYS A 139 1.07 -15.10 -4.91
C LYS A 139 -0.12 -16.00 -4.60
N ARG A 140 -0.23 -16.50 -3.37
CA ARG A 140 -1.39 -17.32 -2.94
C ARG A 140 -2.71 -16.55 -3.05
N ILE A 141 -2.72 -15.30 -2.60
CA ILE A 141 -3.88 -14.42 -2.71
C ILE A 141 -4.28 -14.25 -4.18
N PHE A 142 -3.31 -13.95 -5.05
CA PHE A 142 -3.55 -13.80 -6.49
C PHE A 142 -4.05 -15.09 -7.15
N ASP A 143 -3.49 -16.24 -6.79
CA ASP A 143 -3.91 -17.55 -7.31
C ASP A 143 -5.33 -17.91 -6.86
N SER A 144 -5.67 -17.64 -5.59
CA SER A 144 -7.02 -17.79 -5.08
C SER A 144 -8.01 -16.90 -5.83
N PHE A 145 -7.64 -15.64 -6.07
CA PHE A 145 -8.49 -14.73 -6.85
C PHE A 145 -8.72 -15.22 -8.27
N LYS A 146 -7.68 -15.70 -8.97
CA LYS A 146 -7.82 -16.30 -10.31
C LYS A 146 -8.77 -17.51 -10.30
N ALA A 147 -8.64 -18.40 -9.31
CA ALA A 147 -9.49 -19.58 -9.20
C ALA A 147 -10.96 -19.20 -8.98
N LEU A 148 -11.21 -18.28 -8.04
CA LEU A 148 -12.55 -17.80 -7.72
C LEU A 148 -13.18 -17.00 -8.86
N ALA A 149 -12.39 -16.19 -9.57
CA ALA A 149 -12.85 -15.47 -10.74
C ALA A 149 -13.27 -16.42 -11.88
N ARG A 150 -12.62 -17.58 -12.03
CA ARG A 150 -13.06 -18.62 -12.98
C ARG A 150 -14.35 -19.30 -12.55
N LYS A 151 -14.54 -19.49 -11.24
CA LYS A 151 -15.72 -20.19 -10.66
C LYS A 151 -16.97 -19.30 -10.63
N TYR A 152 -16.84 -18.06 -10.18
CA TYR A 152 -17.95 -17.13 -9.92
C TYR A 152 -17.99 -15.91 -10.88
N GLY A 153 -16.99 -15.76 -11.75
CA GLY A 153 -16.96 -14.70 -12.75
C GLY A 153 -17.63 -15.06 -14.07
N LYS A 154 -17.57 -14.14 -15.04
CA LYS A 154 -17.94 -14.42 -16.42
C LYS A 154 -16.86 -15.30 -17.06
N LYS A 155 -17.24 -16.31 -17.85
CA LYS A 155 -16.31 -17.23 -18.54
C LYS A 155 -15.30 -16.50 -19.46
N ASP A 156 -15.62 -15.29 -19.91
CA ASP A 156 -14.79 -14.47 -20.82
C ASP A 156 -14.09 -13.32 -20.09
N LEU A 157 -13.33 -13.60 -19.04
CA LEU A 157 -12.44 -12.59 -18.47
C LEU A 157 -11.25 -12.41 -19.41
N LYS A 158 -11.39 -11.54 -20.42
CA LYS A 158 -10.24 -11.00 -21.16
C LYS A 158 -9.46 -10.10 -20.21
N VAL A 159 -8.38 -10.63 -19.64
CA VAL A 159 -7.38 -9.81 -18.98
C VAL A 159 -6.55 -9.20 -20.08
N GLU A 160 -6.96 -8.03 -20.58
CA GLU A 160 -6.07 -7.19 -21.38
C GLU A 160 -5.06 -6.59 -20.40
N TRP A 161 -3.87 -7.19 -20.39
CA TRP A 161 -2.71 -6.52 -19.85
C TRP A 161 -2.37 -5.43 -20.86
N GLU A 162 -2.46 -4.16 -20.46
CA GLU A 162 -1.73 -3.14 -21.21
C GLU A 162 -0.24 -3.47 -21.06
N GLU A 163 0.34 -4.06 -22.12
CA GLU A 163 1.78 -4.16 -22.32
C GLU A 163 2.33 -2.72 -22.42
N GLY A 164 2.46 -2.05 -21.27
CA GLY A 164 2.72 -0.61 -21.23
C GLY A 164 2.34 0.09 -19.94
N ALA A 165 1.61 -0.55 -19.02
CA ALA A 165 1.37 -0.02 -17.67
C ALA A 165 2.64 -0.17 -16.80
N SER A 166 3.67 0.58 -17.22
CA SER A 166 4.94 0.86 -16.58
C SER A 166 5.58 -0.32 -15.86
N GLU A 167 6.76 -0.72 -16.34
CA GLU A 167 7.90 -0.82 -15.44
C GLU A 167 8.03 0.52 -14.71
N ALA A 168 7.17 0.78 -13.72
CA ALA A 168 7.39 1.82 -12.75
C ALA A 168 8.55 1.31 -11.90
N THR A 169 9.76 1.49 -12.40
CA THR A 169 10.95 1.52 -11.57
C THR A 169 10.68 2.57 -10.50
N VAL A 170 10.33 2.08 -9.32
CA VAL A 170 10.47 2.86 -8.09
C VAL A 170 11.95 3.24 -8.03
N HIS A 171 12.24 4.52 -7.84
CA HIS A 171 13.60 4.96 -7.58
C HIS A 171 14.03 4.31 -6.26
N ASP A 172 14.70 3.16 -6.37
CA ASP A 172 15.37 2.48 -5.27
C ASP A 172 16.39 3.46 -4.67
N HIS A 173 16.20 3.81 -3.40
CA HIS A 173 17.34 4.19 -2.58
C HIS A 173 18.34 3.03 -2.64
N LYS A 174 19.56 3.36 -3.03
CA LYS A 174 20.58 2.46 -3.60
C LYS A 174 20.79 1.13 -2.86
N ALA A 175 21.01 0.12 -3.72
CA ALA A 175 21.96 -0.98 -3.62
C ALA A 175 21.52 -2.27 -2.90
N ASN A 176 20.80 -3.13 -3.63
CA ASN A 176 21.32 -4.48 -3.86
C ASN A 176 20.70 -5.06 -5.15
N ALA A 177 21.51 -5.75 -5.97
CA ALA A 177 21.07 -6.42 -7.20
C ALA A 177 20.26 -7.70 -6.88
N GLY A 178 19.23 -7.58 -6.05
CA GLY A 178 18.25 -8.61 -5.74
C GLY A 178 17.08 -8.59 -6.72
N LYS A 179 16.38 -9.72 -6.86
CA LYS A 179 15.18 -9.83 -7.71
C LYS A 179 14.18 -8.72 -7.34
N LYS A 180 13.89 -7.82 -8.28
CA LYS A 180 12.93 -6.72 -8.10
C LYS A 180 11.57 -7.25 -7.63
N ALA A 181 10.96 -6.55 -6.67
CA ALA A 181 9.60 -6.86 -6.24
C ALA A 181 8.61 -6.67 -7.41
N VAL A 182 7.64 -7.57 -7.52
CA VAL A 182 6.59 -7.52 -8.55
C VAL A 182 5.28 -7.17 -7.89
N TYR A 183 4.56 -6.21 -8.47
CA TYR A 183 3.30 -5.69 -7.94
C TYR A 183 2.19 -5.87 -8.98
N VAL A 184 0.95 -5.99 -8.48
CA VAL A 184 -0.27 -6.01 -9.30
C VAL A 184 -1.18 -4.90 -8.82
N ALA A 185 -1.58 -3.99 -9.71
CA ALA A 185 -2.59 -3.00 -9.39
C ALA A 185 -3.94 -3.67 -9.17
N LEU A 186 -4.60 -3.35 -8.05
CA LEU A 186 -5.89 -3.92 -7.67
C LEU A 186 -6.86 -2.79 -7.31
N PRO A 187 -7.55 -2.19 -8.29
CA PRO A 187 -8.56 -1.17 -8.03
C PRO A 187 -9.60 -1.62 -7.00
N ILE A 188 -10.14 -0.69 -6.22
CA ILE A 188 -11.13 -0.98 -5.16
C ILE A 188 -12.29 -1.89 -5.64
N PRO A 189 -12.93 -1.66 -6.80
CA PRO A 189 -14.00 -2.53 -7.27
C PRO A 189 -13.57 -3.99 -7.52
N VAL A 190 -12.30 -4.21 -7.86
CA VAL A 190 -11.72 -5.55 -8.05
C VAL A 190 -11.59 -6.25 -6.70
N LEU A 191 -11.13 -5.54 -5.66
CA LEU A 191 -11.03 -6.06 -4.30
C LEU A 191 -12.40 -6.36 -3.68
N GLU A 192 -13.39 -5.49 -3.88
CA GLU A 192 -14.77 -5.75 -3.45
C GLU A 192 -15.33 -7.03 -4.06
N LYS A 193 -15.11 -7.22 -5.36
CA LYS A 193 -15.52 -8.42 -6.10
C LYS A 193 -14.80 -9.66 -5.59
N PHE A 194 -13.50 -9.57 -5.31
CA PHE A 194 -12.73 -10.67 -4.76
C PHE A 194 -13.24 -11.08 -3.38
N LEU A 195 -13.46 -10.11 -2.48
CA LEU A 195 -14.01 -10.36 -1.14
C LEU A 195 -15.40 -11.00 -1.21
N LYS A 196 -16.24 -10.57 -2.17
CA LYS A 196 -17.54 -11.21 -2.43
C LYS A 196 -17.38 -12.68 -2.80
N TYR A 197 -16.37 -13.04 -3.60
CA TYR A 197 -16.11 -14.44 -3.96
C TYR A 197 -15.61 -15.27 -2.78
N LEU A 198 -14.70 -14.73 -1.97
CA LEU A 198 -14.23 -15.40 -0.75
C LEU A 198 -15.38 -15.71 0.21
N ARG A 199 -16.27 -14.75 0.43
CA ARG A 199 -17.48 -14.92 1.25
C ARG A 199 -18.47 -15.94 0.67
N ALA A 200 -18.50 -16.12 -0.65
CA ALA A 200 -19.37 -17.10 -1.30
C ALA A 200 -18.78 -18.53 -1.25
N GLU A 201 -17.46 -18.68 -1.22
CA GLU A 201 -16.79 -19.98 -1.10
C GLU A 201 -16.86 -20.54 0.33
N ASN A 202 -16.85 -19.66 1.33
CA ASN A 202 -16.83 -20.02 2.76
C ASN A 202 -18.22 -19.97 3.42
N ARG A 203 -19.29 -20.03 2.62
CA ARG A 203 -20.69 -20.18 3.07
C ARG A 203 -21.13 -21.62 2.88
#